data_AF-A0A8T5RTR1-F1
#
_entry.id   AF-A0A8T5RTR1-F1
#
_cell.length_a   1.000
_cell.length_b   1.000
_cell.length_c   1.000
_cell.angle_alpha   90.00
_cell.angle_beta   90.00
_cell.angle_gamma   90.00
#
_symmetry.space_group_name_H-M   'P 1'
#
loop_
_entity.id
_entity.type
_entity.pdbx_description
1 polymer ?
#
loop_
_entity_poly.entity_id
_entity_poly.type
_entity_poly.pdbx_seq_one_letter_code
_entity_poly.pdbx_strand_id
1 'polypeptide(L)'
;MDHKKIIKFLWITGLIFIILSVIEIAFIILLNFVEFDLNESSILLSEFIYGSSYISLTGTVLWLFCIISMVLFLIFGLFIFKTARTNTIESKSMAKLMIVVGMVILLGAFIKMNYLVLLGKTTLFFPPPVGIVTFQTALFRPDITPLMPAIFWIYFTSVNCFLMIISLIITAFGIKWTLDIEQLESKDK
;
A
#
# COMPACT_ATOMS: atom_id res chain seq x y z
N MET A 1 8.65 -28.98 3.00
CA MET A 1 7.32 -28.32 3.06
C MET A 1 6.50 -28.76 1.86
N ASP A 2 5.25 -29.22 2.02
CA ASP A 2 4.49 -29.78 0.89
C ASP A 2 4.13 -28.70 -0.14
N HIS A 3 4.49 -28.92 -1.40
CA HIS A 3 4.21 -28.01 -2.53
C HIS A 3 2.75 -27.49 -2.56
N LYS A 4 1.78 -28.37 -2.25
CA LYS A 4 0.35 -28.02 -2.13
C LYS A 4 0.04 -26.97 -1.05
N LYS A 5 0.71 -27.04 0.11
CA LYS A 5 0.52 -26.07 1.20
C LYS A 5 0.98 -24.68 0.79
N ILE A 6 1.99 -24.62 -0.07
CA ILE A 6 2.64 -23.37 -0.48
C ILE A 6 1.87 -22.68 -1.59
N ILE A 7 1.37 -23.46 -2.55
CA ILE A 7 0.35 -23.00 -3.50
C ILE A 7 -0.83 -22.38 -2.74
N LYS A 8 -1.35 -23.09 -1.72
CA LYS A 8 -2.47 -22.59 -0.91
C LYS A 8 -2.10 -21.29 -0.19
N PHE A 9 -0.90 -21.20 0.38
CA PHE A 9 -0.41 -19.98 1.02
C PHE A 9 -0.35 -18.81 0.04
N LEU A 10 0.28 -18.98 -1.13
CA LEU A 10 0.37 -17.93 -2.15
C LEU A 10 -1.00 -17.51 -2.68
N TRP A 11 -1.93 -18.46 -2.81
CA TRP A 11 -3.31 -18.17 -3.20
C TRP A 11 -4.00 -17.28 -2.17
N ILE A 12 -3.90 -17.61 -0.87
CA ILE A 12 -4.44 -16.80 0.23
C ILE A 12 -3.78 -15.41 0.25
N THR A 13 -2.46 -15.35 0.15
CA THR A 13 -1.72 -14.09 0.13
C THR A 13 -2.14 -13.21 -1.04
N GLY A 14 -2.19 -13.76 -2.25
CA GLY A 14 -2.63 -13.02 -3.44
C GLY A 14 -4.05 -12.46 -3.28
N LEU A 15 -4.96 -13.24 -2.70
CA LEU A 15 -6.33 -12.81 -2.44
C LEU A 15 -6.41 -11.69 -1.39
N ILE A 16 -5.63 -11.77 -0.31
CA ILE A 16 -5.52 -10.69 0.69
C ILE A 16 -5.02 -9.40 0.04
N PHE A 17 -3.99 -9.49 -0.80
CA PHE A 17 -3.44 -8.33 -1.52
C PHE A 17 -4.48 -7.66 -2.42
N ILE A 18 -5.25 -8.47 -3.16
CA ILE A 18 -6.33 -7.97 -4.03
C ILE A 18 -7.38 -7.24 -3.19
N ILE A 19 -7.87 -7.87 -2.11
CA ILE A 19 -8.91 -7.28 -1.25
C ILE A 19 -8.42 -5.96 -0.64
N LEU A 20 -7.23 -5.95 -0.04
CA LEU A 20 -6.67 -4.74 0.56
C LEU A 20 -6.51 -3.62 -0.47
N SER A 21 -5.96 -3.92 -1.65
CA SER A 21 -5.77 -2.91 -2.69
C SER A 21 -7.09 -2.37 -3.23
N VAL A 22 -8.12 -3.22 -3.39
CA VAL A 22 -9.46 -2.78 -3.80
C VAL A 22 -10.10 -1.87 -2.76
N ILE A 23 -9.98 -2.20 -1.47
CA ILE A 23 -10.48 -1.35 -0.39
C ILE A 23 -9.75 -0.01 -0.38
N GLU A 24 -8.41 -0.01 -0.54
CA GLU A 24 -7.64 1.23 -0.63
C GLU A 24 -8.08 2.12 -1.79
N ILE A 25 -8.29 1.54 -2.97
CA ILE A 25 -8.77 2.27 -4.15
C ILE A 25 -10.17 2.83 -3.89
N ALA A 26 -11.07 2.04 -3.29
CA ALA A 26 -12.42 2.49 -2.94
C ALA A 26 -12.37 3.67 -1.95
N PHE A 27 -11.49 3.62 -0.95
CA PHE A 27 -11.31 4.72 0.01
C PHE A 27 -10.72 5.98 -0.63
N ILE A 28 -9.77 5.85 -1.56
CA ILE A 28 -9.29 7.00 -2.33
C ILE A 28 -10.41 7.63 -3.15
N ILE A 29 -11.24 6.82 -3.82
CA ILE A 29 -12.38 7.34 -4.59
C ILE A 29 -13.32 8.11 -3.66
N LEU A 30 -13.70 7.51 -2.52
CA LEU A 30 -14.56 8.17 -1.53
C LEU A 30 -13.94 9.46 -0.99
N LEU A 31 -12.65 9.46 -0.70
CA LEU A 31 -11.91 10.62 -0.20
C LEU A 31 -12.00 11.83 -1.14
N ASN A 32 -11.95 11.62 -2.46
CA ASN A 32 -12.04 12.72 -3.42
C ASN A 32 -13.36 13.50 -3.35
N PHE A 33 -14.40 12.89 -2.77
CA PHE A 33 -15.72 13.50 -2.57
C PHE A 33 -15.96 13.96 -1.13
N VAL A 34 -14.96 13.87 -0.25
CA VAL A 34 -15.08 14.39 1.12
C VAL A 34 -14.86 15.89 1.11
N GLU A 35 -15.76 16.60 1.78
CA GLU A 35 -15.73 18.04 1.96
C GLU A 35 -14.81 18.45 3.13
N PHE A 36 -14.04 19.51 2.90
CA PHE A 36 -13.17 20.19 3.86
C PHE A 36 -13.80 21.54 4.18
N ASP A 37 -13.94 21.85 5.46
CA ASP A 37 -14.50 23.13 5.91
C ASP A 37 -13.39 24.17 5.99
N LEU A 38 -13.43 25.14 5.09
CA LEU A 38 -12.52 26.27 5.00
C LEU A 38 -13.29 27.55 5.34
N ASN A 39 -13.49 27.81 6.64
CA ASN A 39 -14.12 29.03 7.15
C ASN A 39 -15.37 29.43 6.33
N GLU A 40 -16.46 28.68 6.49
CA GLU A 40 -17.78 28.93 5.86
C GLU A 40 -17.90 28.51 4.39
N SER A 41 -16.80 28.05 3.78
CA SER A 41 -16.82 27.44 2.45
C SER A 41 -16.40 25.98 2.50
N SER A 42 -17.25 25.11 1.96
CA SER A 42 -16.93 23.70 1.75
C SER A 42 -16.17 23.55 0.44
N ILE A 43 -15.00 22.92 0.50
CA ILE A 43 -14.21 22.55 -0.68
C ILE A 43 -14.08 21.03 -0.73
N LEU A 44 -14.19 20.42 -1.91
CA LEU A 44 -13.93 18.99 -2.03
C LEU A 44 -12.44 18.71 -1.84
N LEU A 45 -12.08 17.55 -1.27
CA LEU A 45 -10.68 17.15 -1.14
C LEU A 45 -9.97 17.12 -2.50
N SER A 46 -10.68 16.74 -3.57
CA SER A 46 -10.13 16.78 -4.92
C SER A 46 -9.73 18.21 -5.33
N GLU A 47 -10.61 19.18 -5.14
CA GLU A 47 -10.33 20.59 -5.39
C GLU A 47 -9.22 21.13 -4.48
N PHE A 48 -9.17 20.66 -3.24
CA PHE A 48 -8.11 21.00 -2.27
C PHE A 48 -6.74 20.45 -2.68
N ILE A 49 -6.65 19.17 -3.07
CA ILE A 49 -5.39 18.49 -3.41
C ILE A 49 -4.87 18.92 -4.78
N TYR A 50 -5.76 19.22 -5.73
CA TYR A 50 -5.37 19.68 -7.07
C TYR A 50 -5.29 21.20 -7.18
N GLY A 51 -5.71 21.94 -6.14
CA GLY A 51 -5.60 23.38 -6.04
C GLY A 51 -4.22 23.83 -5.54
N SER A 52 -3.44 24.45 -6.42
CA SER A 52 -2.08 24.95 -6.11
C SER A 52 -2.04 26.05 -5.04
N SER A 53 -3.19 26.63 -4.68
CA SER A 53 -3.33 27.65 -3.64
C SER A 53 -3.28 27.08 -2.22
N TYR A 54 -3.61 25.80 -2.04
CA TYR A 54 -3.78 25.19 -0.72
C TYR A 54 -2.68 24.17 -0.40
N ILE A 55 -2.21 23.44 -1.40
CA ILE A 55 -1.14 22.45 -1.28
C ILE A 55 -0.02 22.74 -2.29
N SER A 56 1.22 22.46 -1.89
CA SER A 56 2.36 22.54 -2.81
C SER A 56 2.24 21.51 -3.94
N LEU A 57 2.80 21.83 -5.11
CA LEU A 57 2.87 20.89 -6.25
C LEU A 57 3.49 19.55 -5.86
N THR A 58 4.51 19.56 -4.99
CA THR A 58 5.12 18.34 -4.44
C THR A 58 4.11 17.46 -3.71
N GLY A 59 3.21 18.07 -2.94
CA GLY A 59 2.13 17.36 -2.24
C GLY A 59 1.17 16.67 -3.21
N THR A 60 0.72 17.40 -4.25
CA THR A 60 -0.14 16.84 -5.29
C THR A 60 0.54 15.68 -6.03
N VAL A 61 1.84 15.80 -6.34
CA VAL A 61 2.61 14.73 -6.98
C VAL A 61 2.74 13.50 -6.07
N LEU A 62 2.97 13.70 -4.76
CA LEU A 62 3.00 12.61 -3.79
C LEU A 62 1.65 11.89 -3.66
N TRP A 63 0.54 12.64 -3.72
CA TRP A 63 -0.80 12.06 -3.76
C TRP A 63 -1.00 11.15 -4.98
N LEU A 64 -0.63 11.63 -6.17
CA LEU A 64 -0.71 10.84 -7.41
C LEU A 64 0.15 9.56 -7.32
N PHE A 65 1.38 9.66 -6.82
CA PHE A 65 2.22 8.48 -6.61
C PHE A 65 1.62 7.49 -5.61
N CYS A 66 0.92 7.98 -4.57
CA CYS A 66 0.19 7.13 -3.65
C CYS A 66 -0.91 6.34 -4.38
N ILE A 67 -1.73 7.00 -5.20
CA ILE A 67 -2.78 6.34 -6.00
C ILE A 67 -2.20 5.32 -6.96
N ILE A 68 -1.16 5.70 -7.73
CA ILE A 68 -0.50 4.79 -8.68
C ILE A 68 0.05 3.56 -7.95
N SER A 69 0.65 3.74 -6.78
CA SER A 69 1.17 2.61 -6.00
C SER A 69 0.10 1.61 -5.60
N MET A 70 -1.11 2.05 -5.24
CA MET A 70 -2.24 1.17 -4.91
C MET A 70 -2.66 0.31 -6.11
N VAL A 71 -2.69 0.90 -7.30
CA VAL A 71 -3.00 0.17 -8.54
C VAL A 71 -1.90 -0.85 -8.86
N LEU A 72 -0.63 -0.49 -8.66
CA LEU A 72 0.47 -1.43 -8.84
C LEU A 72 0.36 -2.62 -7.87
N PHE A 73 0.02 -2.39 -6.60
CA PHE A 73 -0.21 -3.46 -5.63
C PHE A 73 -1.37 -4.39 -6.03
N LEU A 74 -2.44 -3.84 -6.61
CA LEU A 74 -3.53 -4.64 -7.15
C LEU A 74 -3.05 -5.55 -8.29
N ILE A 75 -2.27 -5.01 -9.23
CA ILE A 75 -1.68 -5.78 -10.34
C ILE A 75 -0.77 -6.89 -9.81
N PHE A 76 0.06 -6.60 -8.81
CA PHE A 76 0.89 -7.62 -8.16
C PHE A 76 0.07 -8.70 -7.46
N GLY A 77 -1.00 -8.33 -6.75
CA GLY A 77 -1.91 -9.29 -6.12
C GLY A 77 -2.55 -10.24 -7.14
N LEU A 78 -3.03 -9.70 -8.27
CA LEU A 78 -3.58 -10.49 -9.38
C LEU A 78 -2.55 -11.43 -9.99
N PHE A 79 -1.31 -10.96 -10.16
CA PHE A 79 -0.21 -11.77 -10.67
C PHE A 79 0.09 -12.97 -9.77
N ILE A 80 0.21 -12.74 -8.45
CA ILE A 80 0.46 -13.80 -7.46
C ILE A 80 -0.69 -14.81 -7.46
N PHE A 81 -1.93 -14.33 -7.45
CA PHE A 81 -3.12 -15.17 -7.46
C PHE A 81 -3.21 -16.05 -8.72
N LYS A 82 -2.97 -15.47 -9.90
CA LYS A 82 -2.94 -16.20 -11.18
C LYS A 82 -1.84 -17.27 -11.16
N THR A 83 -0.66 -16.90 -10.67
CA THR A 83 0.48 -17.82 -10.56
C THR A 83 0.15 -19.01 -9.67
N ALA A 84 -0.44 -18.77 -8.50
CA ALA A 84 -0.86 -19.83 -7.59
C ALA A 84 -1.96 -20.72 -8.17
N ARG A 85 -2.88 -20.20 -8.99
CA ARG A 85 -3.95 -20.99 -9.60
C ARG A 85 -3.46 -21.93 -10.70
N THR A 86 -2.41 -21.53 -11.42
CA THR A 86 -1.99 -22.25 -12.63
C THR A 86 -1.21 -23.53 -12.30
N ASN A 87 -0.63 -23.66 -11.09
CA ASN A 87 0.04 -24.88 -10.60
C ASN A 87 1.11 -25.50 -11.51
N THR A 88 1.62 -24.76 -12.50
CA THR A 88 2.57 -25.27 -13.49
C THR A 88 4.04 -25.09 -13.10
N ILE A 89 4.32 -24.48 -11.95
CA ILE A 89 5.69 -24.06 -11.61
C ILE A 89 6.37 -25.15 -10.77
N GLU A 90 7.54 -25.59 -11.23
CA GLU A 90 8.43 -26.48 -10.49
C GLU A 90 8.81 -25.90 -9.12
N SER A 91 8.97 -26.78 -8.13
CA SER A 91 9.19 -26.42 -6.73
C SER A 91 10.35 -25.42 -6.52
N LYS A 92 11.48 -25.60 -7.22
CA LYS A 92 12.67 -24.74 -7.09
C LYS A 92 12.47 -23.35 -7.70
N SER A 93 11.85 -23.29 -8.87
CA SER A 93 11.48 -22.02 -9.53
C SER A 93 10.46 -21.25 -8.69
N MET A 94 9.49 -21.96 -8.10
CA MET A 94 8.48 -21.39 -7.21
C MET A 94 9.09 -20.78 -5.96
N ALA A 95 10.05 -21.46 -5.31
CA ALA A 95 10.73 -20.94 -4.13
C ALA A 95 11.49 -19.63 -4.44
N LYS A 96 12.21 -19.57 -5.56
CA LYS A 96 12.88 -18.34 -6.03
C LYS A 96 11.88 -17.22 -6.34
N LEU A 97 10.77 -17.55 -6.99
CA LEU A 97 9.70 -16.59 -7.28
C LEU A 97 9.13 -15.98 -5.99
N MET A 98 8.93 -16.79 -4.94
CA MET A 98 8.47 -16.29 -3.63
C MET A 98 9.43 -15.26 -3.03
N ILE A 99 10.74 -15.52 -3.11
CA ILE A 99 11.76 -14.57 -2.65
C ILE A 99 11.64 -13.25 -3.41
N VAL A 100 11.62 -13.31 -4.75
CA VAL A 100 11.55 -12.11 -5.60
C VAL A 100 10.26 -11.33 -5.33
N VAL A 101 9.13 -12.02 -5.28
CA VAL A 101 7.82 -11.41 -4.99
C VAL A 101 7.82 -10.73 -3.63
N GLY A 102 8.29 -11.41 -2.58
CA GLY A 102 8.39 -10.83 -1.24
C GLY A 102 9.27 -9.58 -1.22
N MET A 103 10.43 -9.61 -1.87
CA MET A 103 11.32 -8.45 -1.94
C MET A 103 10.74 -7.28 -2.73
N VAL A 104 10.06 -7.53 -3.85
CA VAL A 104 9.41 -6.47 -4.65
C VAL A 104 8.28 -5.81 -3.86
N ILE A 105 7.46 -6.61 -3.16
CA ILE A 105 6.42 -6.08 -2.28
C ILE A 105 7.03 -5.23 -1.17
N LEU A 106 8.11 -5.71 -0.52
CA LEU A 106 8.77 -4.99 0.57
C LEU A 106 9.28 -3.63 0.11
N LEU A 107 9.99 -3.59 -1.03
CA LEU A 107 10.50 -2.35 -1.62
C LEU A 107 9.36 -1.41 -2.01
N GLY A 108 8.33 -1.92 -2.68
CA GLY A 108 7.15 -1.13 -3.05
C GLY A 108 6.44 -0.54 -1.84
N ALA A 109 6.29 -1.31 -0.77
CA ALA A 109 5.59 -0.89 0.44
C ALA A 109 6.43 0.15 1.20
N PHE A 110 7.76 -0.03 1.23
CA PHE A 110 8.66 0.96 1.79
C PHE A 110 8.60 2.30 1.02
N ILE A 111 8.60 2.25 -0.32
CA ILE A 111 8.45 3.44 -1.15
C ILE A 111 7.10 4.13 -0.89
N LYS A 112 6.00 3.37 -0.87
CA LYS A 112 4.66 3.89 -0.55
C LYS A 112 4.60 4.50 0.85
N MET A 113 5.28 3.92 1.84
CA MET A 113 5.36 4.49 3.19
C MET A 113 6.01 5.86 3.18
N ASN A 114 7.08 6.03 2.40
CA ASN A 114 7.73 7.32 2.25
C ASN A 114 6.81 8.35 1.61
N TYR A 115 6.01 7.97 0.61
CA TYR A 115 5.01 8.86 0.03
C TYR A 115 3.98 9.31 1.08
N LEU A 116 3.44 8.39 1.88
CA LEU A 116 2.49 8.72 2.95
C LEU A 116 3.12 9.66 3.99
N VAL A 117 4.34 9.38 4.44
CA VAL A 117 5.02 10.22 5.45
C VAL A 117 5.34 11.61 4.90
N LEU A 118 5.85 11.71 3.67
CA LEU A 118 6.16 13.00 3.05
C LEU A 118 4.88 13.81 2.77
N LEU A 119 3.82 13.14 2.31
CA LEU A 119 2.52 13.78 2.13
C LEU A 119 1.98 14.29 3.45
N GLY A 120 2.02 13.48 4.53
CA GLY A 120 1.60 13.90 5.87
C GLY A 120 2.35 15.12 6.41
N LYS A 121 3.62 15.30 6.02
CA LYS A 121 4.46 16.46 6.37
C LYS A 121 4.27 17.66 5.44
N THR A 122 3.52 17.52 4.34
CA THR A 122 3.31 18.61 3.40
C THR A 122 2.57 19.75 4.09
N THR A 123 3.08 20.96 3.95
CA THR A 123 2.45 22.16 4.51
C THR A 123 1.24 22.55 3.68
N LEU A 124 0.16 22.88 4.38
CA LEU A 124 -1.08 23.37 3.84
C LEU A 124 -1.28 24.82 4.27
N PHE A 125 -1.80 25.62 3.34
CA PHE A 125 -2.06 27.03 3.56
C PHE A 125 -3.56 27.25 3.70
N PHE A 126 -3.99 27.60 4.91
CA PHE A 126 -5.36 27.97 5.20
C PHE A 126 -5.46 29.48 5.47
N PRO A 127 -6.57 30.13 5.09
CA PRO A 127 -6.82 31.50 5.50
C PRO A 127 -6.88 31.64 7.04
N PRO A 128 -6.62 32.83 7.60
CA PRO A 128 -6.76 33.08 9.04
C PRO A 128 -8.19 32.72 9.53
N PRO A 129 -8.35 32.17 10.75
CA PRO A 129 -7.35 32.07 11.83
C PRO A 129 -6.52 30.76 11.83
N VAL A 130 -6.77 29.83 10.91
CA VAL A 130 -6.13 28.49 10.92
C VAL A 130 -4.64 28.58 10.58
N GLY A 131 -4.27 29.38 9.57
CA GLY A 131 -2.88 29.60 9.17
C GLY A 131 -2.24 28.38 8.50
N ILE A 132 -0.99 28.08 8.86
CA ILE A 132 -0.20 27.00 8.22
C ILE A 132 -0.22 25.77 9.11
N VAL A 133 -0.66 24.64 8.56
CA VAL A 133 -0.67 23.33 9.25
C VAL A 133 -0.10 22.25 8.32
N THR A 134 0.30 21.10 8.87
CA THR A 134 0.67 19.95 8.03
C THR A 134 -0.57 19.20 7.55
N PHE A 135 -0.47 18.47 6.43
CA PHE A 135 -1.54 17.64 5.91
C PHE A 135 -2.06 16.65 6.96
N GLN A 136 -1.15 15.96 7.66
CA GLN A 136 -1.55 15.06 8.73
C GLN A 136 -2.27 15.81 9.86
N THR A 137 -1.75 16.95 10.32
CA THR A 137 -2.43 17.75 11.36
C THR A 137 -3.83 18.18 10.92
N ALA A 138 -4.01 18.58 9.67
CA ALA A 138 -5.31 18.96 9.13
C ALA A 138 -6.31 17.80 9.17
N LEU A 139 -5.89 16.59 8.78
CA LEU A 139 -6.72 15.39 8.81
C LEU A 139 -7.21 15.03 10.22
N PHE A 140 -6.41 15.29 11.26
CA PHE A 140 -6.76 14.99 12.65
C PHE A 140 -7.46 16.17 13.37
N ARG A 141 -7.73 17.27 12.66
CA ARG A 141 -8.41 18.45 13.19
C ARG A 141 -9.88 18.43 12.79
N PRO A 142 -10.81 18.17 13.74
CA PRO A 142 -12.25 18.09 13.44
C PRO A 142 -12.85 19.43 12.99
N ASP A 143 -12.16 20.53 13.28
CA ASP A 143 -12.51 21.89 12.87
C ASP A 143 -12.13 22.21 11.41
N ILE A 144 -11.38 21.33 10.73
CA ILE A 144 -10.95 21.48 9.34
C ILE A 144 -11.50 20.35 8.48
N THR A 145 -11.45 19.12 9.00
CA THR A 145 -11.85 17.92 8.26
C THR A 145 -12.77 17.03 9.09
N PRO A 146 -13.74 16.35 8.45
CA PRO A 146 -14.50 15.32 9.14
C PRO A 146 -13.59 14.17 9.58
N LEU A 147 -14.07 13.35 10.51
CA LEU A 147 -13.29 12.23 11.07
C LEU A 147 -12.88 11.17 10.03
N MET A 148 -13.63 11.06 8.93
CA MET A 148 -13.45 10.01 7.92
C MET A 148 -12.04 10.02 7.28
N PRO A 149 -11.50 11.15 6.78
CA PRO A 149 -10.12 11.25 6.32
C PRO A 149 -9.05 10.78 7.32
N ALA A 150 -9.19 11.07 8.61
CA ALA A 150 -8.28 10.58 9.65
C ALA A 150 -8.27 9.05 9.74
N ILE A 151 -9.45 8.43 9.71
CA ILE A 151 -9.62 6.97 9.76
C ILE A 151 -8.96 6.32 8.54
N PHE A 152 -9.15 6.89 7.35
CA PHE A 152 -8.54 6.39 6.13
C PHE A 152 -7.01 6.55 6.13
N TRP A 153 -6.50 7.64 6.70
CA TRP A 153 -5.07 7.83 6.87
C TRP A 153 -4.42 6.77 7.77
N ILE A 154 -5.07 6.44 8.89
CA ILE A 154 -4.68 5.33 9.76
C ILE A 154 -4.73 4.02 8.98
N TYR A 155 -5.81 3.77 8.25
CA TYR A 155 -5.98 2.55 7.46
C TYR A 155 -4.86 2.37 6.43
N PHE A 156 -4.56 3.38 5.59
CA PHE A 156 -3.48 3.30 4.60
C PHE A 156 -2.13 3.01 5.25
N THR A 157 -1.85 3.64 6.39
CA THR A 157 -0.63 3.41 7.15
C THR A 157 -0.57 1.97 7.67
N SER A 158 -1.65 1.49 8.30
CA SER A 158 -1.73 0.13 8.84
C SER A 158 -1.64 -0.95 7.77
N VAL A 159 -2.34 -0.77 6.64
CA VAL A 159 -2.25 -1.69 5.49
C VAL A 159 -0.82 -1.75 4.99
N ASN A 160 -0.18 -0.61 4.78
CA ASN A 160 1.17 -0.59 4.25
C ASN A 160 2.20 -1.23 5.20
N CYS A 161 2.07 -1.02 6.52
CA CYS A 161 2.86 -1.74 7.52
C CYS A 161 2.61 -3.25 7.48
N PHE A 162 1.35 -3.68 7.34
CA PHE A 162 1.02 -5.10 7.17
C PHE A 162 1.66 -5.69 5.91
N LEU A 163 1.65 -4.95 4.78
CA LEU A 163 2.31 -5.38 3.54
C LEU A 163 3.82 -5.55 3.73
N MET A 164 4.48 -4.65 4.46
CA MET A 164 5.90 -4.81 4.81
C MET A 164 6.15 -6.07 5.65
N ILE A 165 5.36 -6.30 6.69
CA ILE A 165 5.53 -7.48 7.56
C ILE A 165 5.29 -8.78 6.79
N ILE A 166 4.19 -8.88 6.05
CA ILE A 166 3.86 -10.11 5.31
C ILE A 166 4.89 -10.37 4.20
N SER A 167 5.45 -9.33 3.59
CA SER A 167 6.49 -9.48 2.57
C SER A 167 7.78 -10.08 3.12
N LEU A 168 8.21 -9.68 4.32
CA LEU A 168 9.34 -10.28 5.02
C LEU A 168 9.08 -11.77 5.32
N ILE A 169 7.87 -12.09 5.75
CA ILE A 169 7.45 -13.46 6.02
C ILE A 169 7.53 -14.31 4.73
N ILE A 170 6.97 -13.82 3.62
CA ILE A 170 7.00 -14.50 2.32
C ILE A 170 8.44 -14.74 1.86
N THR A 171 9.30 -13.72 1.94
CA THR A 171 10.72 -13.82 1.57
C THR A 171 11.43 -14.86 2.43
N ALA A 172 11.23 -14.85 3.75
CA ALA A 172 11.84 -15.81 4.67
C ALA A 172 11.41 -17.25 4.36
N PHE A 173 10.11 -17.47 4.06
CA PHE A 173 9.62 -18.77 3.61
C PHE A 173 10.25 -19.23 2.29
N GLY A 174 10.39 -18.31 1.32
CA GLY A 174 11.05 -18.60 0.05
C GLY A 174 12.52 -19.00 0.22
N ILE A 175 13.26 -18.29 1.07
CA ILE A 175 14.66 -18.60 1.38
C ILE A 175 14.78 -19.97 2.04
N LYS A 176 14.01 -20.21 3.12
CA LYS A 176 14.03 -21.49 3.84
C LYS A 176 13.73 -22.65 2.90
N TRP A 177 12.71 -22.51 2.06
CA TRP A 177 12.34 -23.56 1.12
C TRP A 177 13.40 -23.81 0.05
N THR A 178 14.07 -22.75 -0.43
CA THR A 178 15.18 -22.89 -1.37
C THR A 178 16.33 -23.71 -0.74
N LEU A 179 16.68 -23.42 0.51
CA LEU A 179 17.69 -24.18 1.26
C LEU A 179 17.29 -25.64 1.47
N ASP A 180 16.03 -25.91 1.81
CA ASP A 180 15.52 -27.27 1.99
C ASP A 180 15.66 -28.09 0.68
N ILE A 181 15.38 -27.48 -0.48
CA ILE A 181 15.51 -28.13 -1.80
C ILE A 181 16.99 -28.43 -2.10
N GLU A 182 17.89 -27.47 -1.87
CA GLU A 182 19.32 -27.65 -2.13
C GLU A 182 19.94 -28.73 -1.23
N GLN A 183 19.52 -28.83 0.04
CA GLN A 183 19.97 -29.89 0.93
C GLN A 183 19.52 -31.29 0.48
N LEU A 184 18.29 -31.43 -0.03
CA LEU A 184 17.80 -32.70 -0.57
C LEU A 184 18.60 -33.11 -1.82
N GLU A 185 18.79 -32.19 -2.76
CA GLU A 185 19.60 -32.44 -3.98
C GLU A 185 21.07 -32.81 -3.65
N SER A 186 21.62 -32.31 -2.54
CA SER A 186 22.99 -32.63 -2.10
C SER A 186 23.14 -34.01 -1.44
N LYS A 187 22.06 -34.56 -0.87
CA LYS A 187 22.06 -35.89 -0.22
C LYS A 187 21.82 -37.03 -1.20
N ASP A 188 21.21 -36.74 -2.34
CA ASP A 188 20.93 -37.69 -3.42
C ASP A 188 22.08 -37.82 -4.43
N LYS A 189 23.20 -37.11 -4.21
CA LYS A 189 24.45 -37.19 -4.98
C LYS A 189 25.54 -37.89 -4.17
#